data_AF-A0A0D6P5K7-F1
#
_entry.id   AF-A0A0D6P5K7-F1
#
_cell.length_a   1.000
_cell.length_b   1.000
_cell.length_c   1.000
_cell.angle_alpha   90.00
_cell.angle_beta   90.00
_cell.angle_gamma   90.00
#
_symmetry.space_group_name_H-M   'P 1'
#
loop_
_entity.id
_entity.type
_entity.pdbx_description
1 polymer ?
#
loop_
_entity_poly.entity_id
_entity_poly.type
_entity_poly.pdbx_seq_one_letter_code
_entity_poly.pdbx_strand_id
1 'polypeptide(L)'
;MTTTEPSLADLAAASGVEARTIRSWVAQGLLPAPLTRGPAARYPAETLDRVLAIRAMRDLHGLSLADIRKELLVATPDRIRAHADAARAAAPGMTPDTTPGTPPLWPAPATGGPPAATRVFRHMSSARDYIDGIRARSMAGTPVREPVPPDAPPAQGFHALERRLASGRHAPARKARTEQWLRIPITPDVELSVRAPLDPAESARLERCADLIRDILLGRDP
;
A
#
# COMPACT_ATOMS: atom_id res chain seq x y z
N MET A 1 -1.52 30.81 0.29
CA MET A 1 -1.64 29.46 -0.32
C MET A 1 -2.20 28.56 0.77
N THR A 2 -3.31 27.87 0.52
CA THR A 2 -3.99 27.04 1.52
C THR A 2 -3.13 25.82 1.86
N THR A 3 -2.32 25.92 2.91
CA THR A 3 -1.56 24.82 3.52
C THR A 3 -2.51 23.88 4.27
N THR A 4 -3.54 23.39 3.60
CA THR A 4 -4.42 22.38 4.16
C THR A 4 -3.83 21.04 3.75
N GLU A 5 -3.29 20.28 4.70
CA GLU A 5 -2.84 18.91 4.47
C GLU A 5 -4.09 18.03 4.28
N PRO A 6 -4.42 17.59 3.05
CA PRO A 6 -5.66 16.87 2.83
C PRO A 6 -5.58 15.45 3.41
N SER A 7 -6.71 14.96 3.90
CA SER A 7 -6.88 13.53 4.14
C SER A 7 -7.07 12.77 2.83
N LEU A 8 -7.00 11.44 2.88
CA LEU A 8 -7.31 10.62 1.72
C LEU A 8 -8.74 10.85 1.18
N ALA A 9 -9.70 11.10 2.07
CA ALA A 9 -11.08 11.38 1.69
C ALA A 9 -11.19 12.71 0.94
N ASP A 10 -10.47 13.73 1.41
CA ASP A 10 -10.44 15.05 0.77
C ASP A 10 -9.81 14.97 -0.63
N LEU A 11 -8.70 14.22 -0.77
CA LEU A 11 -8.08 13.96 -2.06
C LEU A 11 -9.05 13.26 -3.02
N ALA A 12 -9.78 12.24 -2.56
CA ALA A 12 -10.73 11.51 -3.38
C ALA A 12 -11.89 12.42 -3.83
N ALA A 13 -12.47 13.19 -2.91
CA ALA A 13 -13.57 14.10 -3.20
C ALA A 13 -13.14 15.21 -4.18
N ALA A 14 -11.96 15.81 -3.97
CA ALA A 14 -11.49 16.92 -4.80
C ALA A 14 -10.99 16.46 -6.18
N SER A 15 -10.45 15.24 -6.30
CA SER A 15 -9.91 14.74 -7.57
C SER A 15 -10.87 13.88 -8.39
N GLY A 16 -11.96 13.38 -7.78
CA GLY A 16 -12.84 12.38 -8.37
C GLY A 16 -12.19 11.01 -8.53
N VAL A 17 -10.99 10.79 -7.99
CA VAL A 17 -10.29 9.49 -8.01
C VAL A 17 -10.63 8.71 -6.74
N GLU A 18 -10.98 7.43 -6.88
CA GLU A 18 -11.31 6.59 -5.72
C GLU A 18 -10.13 6.49 -4.73
N ALA A 19 -10.42 6.53 -3.42
CA ALA A 19 -9.44 6.40 -2.36
C ALA A 19 -8.55 5.14 -2.48
N ARG A 20 -9.10 4.02 -2.96
CA ARG A 20 -8.35 2.78 -3.23
C ARG A 20 -7.30 2.97 -4.32
N THR A 21 -7.64 3.71 -5.38
CA THR A 21 -6.73 4.01 -6.49
C THR A 21 -5.60 4.93 -6.03
N ILE A 22 -5.91 5.96 -5.24
CA ILE A 22 -4.90 6.84 -4.65
C ILE A 22 -3.92 6.04 -3.78
N ARG A 23 -4.42 5.13 -2.92
CA ARG A 23 -3.56 4.23 -2.13
C ARG A 23 -2.68 3.34 -3.00
N SER A 24 -3.20 2.82 -4.11
CA SER A 24 -2.41 2.03 -5.07
C SER A 24 -1.28 2.86 -5.68
N TRP A 25 -1.53 4.12 -6.06
CA TRP A 25 -0.50 5.01 -6.60
C TRP A 25 0.57 5.36 -5.57
N VAL A 26 0.19 5.54 -4.30
CA VAL A 26 1.16 5.69 -3.19
C VAL A 26 2.01 4.43 -3.04
N ALA A 27 1.40 3.24 -3.02
CA ALA A 27 2.13 1.97 -2.89
C ALA A 27 3.07 1.70 -4.07
N GLN A 28 2.72 2.19 -5.26
CA GLN A 28 3.55 2.13 -6.46
C GLN A 28 4.59 3.26 -6.53
N GLY A 29 4.58 4.23 -5.61
CA GLY A 29 5.51 5.37 -5.61
C GLY A 29 5.24 6.42 -6.69
N LEU A 30 4.01 6.51 -7.22
CA LEU A 30 3.59 7.61 -8.10
C LEU A 30 3.23 8.88 -7.31
N LEU A 31 2.85 8.70 -6.04
CA LEU A 31 2.49 9.77 -5.13
C LEU A 31 3.39 9.73 -3.89
N PRO A 32 3.64 10.90 -3.25
CA PRO A 32 4.30 10.95 -1.96
C PRO A 32 3.59 10.09 -0.91
N ALA A 33 4.37 9.50 -0.02
CA ALA A 33 3.82 8.87 1.17
C ALA A 33 3.13 9.91 2.06
N PRO A 34 2.11 9.51 2.85
CA PRO A 34 1.47 10.41 3.79
C PRO A 34 2.46 10.86 4.88
N LEU A 35 2.29 12.09 5.35
CA LEU A 35 3.03 12.72 6.45
C LEU A 35 2.82 11.98 7.77
N THR A 36 1.61 11.43 7.97
CA THR A 36 1.24 10.65 9.16
C THR A 36 0.67 9.29 8.77
N ARG A 37 0.93 8.27 9.58
CA ARG A 37 0.41 6.90 9.38
C ARG A 37 -0.84 6.67 10.25
N GLY A 38 -1.80 5.89 9.73
CA GLY A 38 -3.01 5.48 10.43
C GLY A 38 -4.31 6.00 9.80
N PRO A 39 -5.46 5.87 10.49
CA PRO A 39 -6.77 6.26 9.98
C PRO A 39 -6.88 7.75 9.64
N ALA A 40 -6.09 8.59 10.32
CA ALA A 40 -6.00 10.03 10.10
C ALA A 40 -4.78 10.43 9.27
N ALA A 41 -4.33 9.59 8.33
CA ALA A 41 -3.23 9.92 7.43
C ALA A 41 -3.46 11.26 6.71
N ARG A 42 -2.43 12.10 6.71
CA ARG A 42 -2.40 13.41 6.04
C ARG A 42 -1.38 13.41 4.93
N TYR A 43 -1.68 14.10 3.84
CA TYR A 43 -0.81 14.20 2.68
C TYR A 43 -0.24 15.62 2.55
N PRO A 44 0.93 15.79 1.91
CA PRO A 44 1.40 17.11 1.49
C PRO A 44 0.32 17.83 0.66
N ALA A 45 0.21 19.14 0.81
CA ALA A 45 -0.82 19.94 0.14
C ALA A 45 -0.75 19.82 -1.41
N GLU A 46 0.46 19.63 -1.95
CA GLU A 46 0.77 19.49 -3.37
C GLU A 46 0.29 18.14 -3.95
N THR A 47 -0.10 17.20 -3.09
CA THR A 47 -0.53 15.85 -3.52
C THR A 47 -1.77 15.91 -4.38
N LEU A 48 -2.67 16.86 -4.13
CA LEU A 48 -3.89 17.02 -4.94
C LEU A 48 -3.56 17.36 -6.39
N ASP A 49 -2.65 18.31 -6.62
CA ASP A 49 -2.25 18.69 -7.97
C ASP A 49 -1.58 17.52 -8.69
N ARG A 50 -0.77 16.72 -7.98
CA ARG A 50 -0.16 15.51 -8.56
C ARG A 50 -1.21 14.44 -8.91
N VAL A 51 -2.22 14.23 -8.06
CA VAL A 51 -3.35 13.31 -8.34
C VAL A 51 -4.12 13.75 -9.59
N LEU A 52 -4.42 15.05 -9.70
CA LEU A 52 -5.11 15.62 -10.85
C LEU A 52 -4.27 15.53 -12.13
N ALA A 53 -2.96 15.75 -12.05
CA ALA A 53 -2.04 15.60 -13.18
C ALA A 53 -2.00 14.15 -13.70
N ILE A 54 -1.92 13.16 -12.80
CA ILE A 54 -1.98 11.73 -13.18
C ILE A 54 -3.30 11.43 -13.90
N ARG A 55 -4.41 11.94 -13.36
CA ARG A 55 -5.73 11.78 -13.98
C ARG A 55 -5.76 12.41 -15.37
N ALA A 56 -5.28 13.64 -15.54
CA ALA A 56 -5.21 14.33 -16.83
C ALA A 56 -4.40 13.53 -17.85
N MET A 57 -3.21 13.10 -17.48
CA MET A 57 -2.31 12.34 -18.36
C MET A 57 -2.91 11.00 -18.79
N ARG A 58 -3.61 10.31 -17.88
CA ARG A 58 -4.29 9.06 -18.21
C ARG A 58 -5.52 9.28 -19.09
N ASP A 59 -6.39 10.21 -18.70
CA ASP A 59 -7.73 10.34 -19.28
C ASP A 59 -7.71 11.14 -20.61
N LEU A 60 -6.86 12.17 -20.72
CA LEU A 60 -6.77 13.01 -21.93
C LEU A 60 -5.76 12.49 -22.94
N HIS A 61 -4.63 11.94 -22.46
CA HIS A 61 -3.52 11.53 -23.32
C HIS A 61 -3.37 10.00 -23.45
N GLY A 62 -4.18 9.22 -22.73
CA GLY A 62 -4.15 7.75 -22.80
C GLY A 62 -2.83 7.14 -22.31
N LEU A 63 -2.04 7.90 -21.52
CA LEU A 63 -0.72 7.45 -21.09
C LEU A 63 -0.81 6.25 -20.14
N SER A 64 0.14 5.33 -20.29
CA SER A 64 0.29 4.22 -19.35
C SER A 64 0.82 4.74 -18.01
N LEU A 65 0.52 4.04 -16.90
CA LEU A 65 1.06 4.41 -15.58
C LEU A 65 2.60 4.42 -15.54
N ALA A 66 3.25 3.63 -16.39
CA ALA A 66 4.70 3.61 -16.50
C ALA A 66 5.24 4.88 -17.17
N ASP A 67 4.55 5.40 -18.19
CA ASP A 67 4.95 6.63 -18.88
C ASP A 67 4.57 7.87 -18.08
N ILE A 68 3.42 7.84 -17.38
CA ILE A 68 3.05 8.88 -16.40
C ILE A 68 4.13 9.00 -15.32
N ARG A 69 4.69 7.88 -14.84
CA ARG A 69 5.79 7.92 -13.88
C ARG A 69 7.01 8.63 -14.46
N LYS A 70 7.41 8.32 -15.69
CA LYS A 70 8.56 8.98 -16.35
C LYS A 70 8.31 10.48 -16.49
N GLU A 71 7.10 10.87 -16.90
CA GLU A 71 6.71 12.28 -17.06
C GLU A 71 6.75 13.01 -15.71
N LEU A 72 6.23 12.41 -14.65
CA LEU A 72 6.23 13.00 -13.30
C LEU A 72 7.64 13.16 -12.69
N LEU A 73 8.62 12.36 -13.12
CA LEU A 73 10.00 12.48 -12.65
C LEU A 73 10.72 13.69 -13.27
N VAL A 74 10.35 14.07 -14.50
CA VAL A 74 10.97 15.18 -15.23
C VAL A 74 10.12 16.46 -15.12
N ALA A 75 8.84 16.34 -14.74
CA ALA A 75 7.93 17.46 -14.62
C ALA A 75 8.31 18.41 -13.48
N THR A 76 8.47 19.69 -13.81
CA THR A 76 8.56 20.76 -12.81
C THR A 76 7.22 20.94 -12.07
N PRO A 77 7.21 21.55 -10.87
CA PRO A 77 5.96 21.86 -10.16
C PRO A 77 4.95 22.64 -11.02
N ASP A 78 5.43 23.52 -11.90
CA ASP A 78 4.60 24.28 -12.83
C ASP A 78 3.91 23.40 -13.87
N ARG A 79 4.61 22.42 -14.44
CA ARG A 79 4.02 21.46 -15.38
C ARG A 79 2.97 20.59 -14.70
N ILE A 80 3.24 20.12 -13.48
CA ILE A 80 2.26 19.35 -12.70
C ILE A 80 0.99 20.18 -12.48
N ARG A 81 1.13 21.46 -12.11
CA ARG A 81 -0.02 22.37 -11.98
C ARG A 81 -0.76 22.58 -13.30
N ALA A 82 -0.06 22.75 -14.41
CA ALA A 82 -0.69 22.90 -15.73
C ALA A 82 -1.53 21.67 -16.11
N HIS A 83 -1.03 20.45 -15.85
CA HIS A 83 -1.81 19.22 -16.06
C HIS A 83 -3.00 19.13 -15.09
N ALA A 84 -2.82 19.56 -13.83
CA ALA A 84 -3.90 19.58 -12.86
C ALA A 84 -5.03 20.54 -13.27
N ASP A 85 -4.67 21.72 -13.77
CA ASP A 85 -5.62 22.71 -14.28
C ASP A 85 -6.33 22.22 -15.54
N ALA A 86 -5.63 21.48 -16.42
CA ALA A 86 -6.25 20.80 -17.55
C ALA A 86 -7.28 19.75 -17.10
N ALA A 87 -6.99 18.96 -16.05
CA ALA A 87 -7.98 18.03 -15.48
C ALA A 87 -9.19 18.76 -14.86
N ARG A 88 -8.98 19.90 -14.20
CA ARG A 88 -10.07 20.72 -13.63
C ARG A 88 -10.96 21.29 -14.74
N ALA A 89 -10.35 21.77 -15.83
CA ALA A 89 -11.07 22.31 -16.98
C ALA A 89 -11.81 21.21 -17.76
N ALA A 90 -11.27 19.99 -17.79
CA ALA A 90 -11.88 18.86 -18.48
C ALA A 90 -13.03 18.19 -17.71
N ALA A 91 -13.31 18.59 -16.47
CA ALA A 91 -14.42 18.04 -15.70
C ALA A 91 -15.77 18.40 -16.36
N PRO A 92 -16.52 17.42 -16.93
CA PRO A 92 -17.90 17.65 -17.34
C PRO A 92 -18.72 17.94 -16.08
N GLY A 93 -19.71 18.83 -16.20
CA GLY A 93 -20.57 19.27 -15.11
C GLY A 93 -20.94 18.16 -14.13
N MET A 94 -20.61 18.37 -12.86
CA MET A 94 -20.99 17.55 -11.73
C MET A 94 -22.51 17.40 -11.68
N THR A 95 -23.05 16.28 -12.16
CA THR A 95 -24.31 15.74 -11.62
C THR A 95 -23.94 14.71 -10.56
N PRO A 96 -24.27 14.92 -9.27
CA PRO A 96 -24.11 13.90 -8.27
C PRO A 96 -25.27 12.91 -8.40
N ASP A 97 -25.15 11.93 -9.30
CA ASP A 97 -25.95 10.70 -9.17
C ASP A 97 -25.07 9.63 -8.53
N THR A 98 -24.97 9.73 -7.20
CA THR A 98 -24.59 8.60 -6.38
C THR A 98 -25.88 7.85 -6.03
N THR A 99 -26.33 6.98 -6.93
CA THR A 99 -27.22 5.89 -6.54
C THR A 99 -26.38 4.87 -5.76
N PRO A 100 -26.68 4.57 -4.47
CA PRO A 100 -26.00 3.51 -3.75
C PRO A 100 -26.42 2.16 -4.36
N GLY A 101 -25.46 1.45 -4.93
CA GLY A 101 -25.63 0.07 -5.37
C GLY A 101 -26.13 -0.78 -4.20
N THR A 102 -27.38 -1.22 -4.31
CA THR A 102 -27.98 -2.25 -3.48
C THR A 102 -27.25 -3.57 -3.80
N PRO A 103 -26.64 -4.26 -2.83
CA PRO A 103 -26.08 -5.58 -3.10
C PRO A 103 -27.22 -6.58 -3.40
N PRO A 104 -27.02 -7.58 -4.28
CA PRO A 104 -28.07 -8.54 -4.62
C PRO A 104 -28.50 -9.33 -3.38
N LEU A 105 -29.82 -9.47 -3.24
CA LEU A 105 -30.50 -10.30 -2.25
C LEU A 105 -30.10 -11.77 -2.47
N TRP A 106 -29.33 -12.31 -1.54
CA TRP A 106 -29.25 -13.75 -1.33
C TRP A 106 -30.49 -14.18 -0.54
N PRO A 107 -31.17 -15.29 -0.88
CA PRO A 107 -32.25 -15.78 -0.06
C PRO A 107 -31.68 -16.44 1.20
N ALA A 108 -32.12 -15.98 2.37
CA ALA A 108 -31.87 -16.64 3.63
C ALA A 108 -32.76 -17.91 3.76
N PRO A 109 -32.27 -19.03 4.29
CA PRO A 109 -33.15 -20.03 4.87
C PRO A 109 -33.60 -19.58 6.26
N ALA A 110 -34.91 -19.72 6.50
CA ALA A 110 -35.54 -19.52 7.80
C ALA A 110 -35.06 -20.55 8.83
N THR A 111 -34.95 -20.13 10.10
CA THR A 111 -35.68 -20.65 11.26
C THR A 111 -34.85 -20.55 12.55
N GLY A 112 -35.41 -19.90 13.56
CA GLY A 112 -35.13 -20.18 14.98
C GLY A 112 -34.18 -19.21 15.69
N GLY A 113 -34.74 -18.32 16.51
CA GLY A 113 -34.08 -17.85 17.73
C GLY A 113 -34.85 -18.33 18.97
N PRO A 114 -34.52 -17.91 20.21
CA PRO A 114 -33.23 -17.53 20.81
C PRO A 114 -33.04 -18.33 22.17
N PRO A 115 -32.16 -17.97 23.14
CA PRO A 115 -32.31 -16.74 23.93
C PRO A 115 -31.02 -15.98 24.29
N ALA A 116 -31.22 -14.67 24.41
CA ALA A 116 -30.63 -13.72 25.36
C ALA A 116 -29.33 -14.10 26.09
N ALA A 117 -28.28 -13.34 25.80
CA ALA A 117 -27.35 -12.88 26.83
C ALA A 117 -26.86 -11.47 26.45
N THR A 118 -27.54 -10.47 27.01
CA THR A 118 -27.09 -9.08 27.06
C THR A 118 -25.73 -9.04 27.76
N ARG A 119 -24.63 -8.99 27.00
CA ARG A 119 -23.33 -8.63 27.57
C ARG A 119 -23.05 -7.17 27.26
N VAL A 120 -23.35 -6.36 28.27
CA VAL A 120 -22.87 -5.00 28.48
C VAL A 120 -21.41 -4.92 28.03
N PHE A 121 -21.13 -4.19 26.96
CA PHE A 121 -19.77 -3.79 26.63
C PHE A 121 -19.30 -2.84 27.75
N ARG A 122 -18.61 -3.40 28.74
CA ARG A 122 -17.85 -2.61 29.70
C ARG A 122 -16.72 -1.94 28.91
N HIS A 123 -16.85 -0.63 28.72
CA HIS A 123 -15.78 0.27 28.31
C HIS A 123 -14.52 -0.07 29.13
N MET A 124 -13.48 -0.62 28.50
CA MET A 124 -12.16 -0.79 29.12
C MET A 124 -11.32 0.42 28.75
N SER A 125 -11.29 1.38 29.66
CA SER A 125 -10.68 2.69 29.48
C SER A 125 -9.22 2.72 29.95
N SER A 126 -8.38 1.74 29.62
CA SER A 126 -6.92 1.93 29.53
C SER A 126 -6.21 0.68 28.99
N ALA A 127 -5.06 0.87 28.36
CA ALA A 127 -4.16 -0.21 27.96
C ALA A 127 -3.65 -1.05 29.15
N ARG A 128 -3.73 -0.53 30.38
CA ARG A 128 -3.29 -1.23 31.59
C ARG A 128 -4.25 -2.37 31.96
N ASP A 129 -5.57 -2.11 31.89
CA ASP A 129 -6.58 -3.11 32.23
C ASP A 129 -6.55 -4.33 31.29
N TYR A 130 -6.18 -4.09 30.02
CA TYR A 130 -5.99 -5.16 29.04
C TYR A 130 -4.79 -6.06 29.38
N ILE A 131 -3.68 -5.46 29.81
CA ILE A 131 -2.44 -6.18 30.16
C ILE A 131 -2.63 -7.01 31.43
N ASP A 132 -3.31 -6.47 32.44
CA ASP A 132 -3.60 -7.20 33.69
C ASP A 132 -4.53 -8.39 33.42
N GLY A 133 -5.49 -8.24 32.51
CA GLY A 133 -6.38 -9.33 32.08
C GLY A 133 -5.66 -10.47 31.32
N ILE A 134 -4.59 -10.18 30.58
CA ILE A 134 -3.77 -11.20 29.92
C ILE A 134 -2.90 -11.93 30.95
N ARG A 135 -2.26 -11.21 31.88
CA ARG A 135 -1.44 -11.83 32.93
C ARG A 135 -2.25 -12.77 33.84
N ALA A 136 -3.48 -12.39 34.18
CA ALA A 136 -4.38 -13.24 34.96
C ALA A 136 -4.75 -14.54 34.21
N ARG A 137 -4.91 -14.49 32.87
CA ARG A 137 -5.19 -15.67 32.04
C ARG A 137 -3.97 -16.60 31.90
N SER A 138 -2.77 -16.05 31.79
CA SER A 138 -1.54 -16.85 31.66
C SER A 138 -1.16 -17.61 32.93
N MET A 139 -1.75 -17.27 34.08
CA MET A 139 -1.55 -18.00 35.35
C MET A 139 -2.54 -19.15 35.55
N ALA A 140 -3.57 -19.27 34.70
CA ALA A 140 -4.61 -20.29 34.79
C ALA A 140 -4.44 -21.37 33.71
N GLY A 141 -3.47 -22.27 33.91
CA GLY A 141 -3.46 -23.62 33.37
C GLY A 141 -3.20 -23.80 31.86
N THR A 142 -2.39 -24.81 31.54
CA THR A 142 -2.12 -25.30 30.18
C THR A 142 -3.42 -25.55 29.40
N PRO A 143 -3.58 -25.03 28.16
CA PRO A 143 -4.79 -25.32 27.41
C PRO A 143 -4.78 -26.79 26.98
N VAL A 144 -5.80 -27.52 27.41
CA VAL A 144 -6.17 -28.83 26.85
C VAL A 144 -6.43 -28.62 25.36
N ARG A 145 -5.70 -29.37 24.52
CA ARG A 145 -5.86 -29.35 23.07
C ARG A 145 -7.23 -29.91 22.72
N GLU A 146 -8.13 -29.04 22.27
CA GLU A 146 -9.47 -29.41 21.81
C GLU A 146 -9.35 -30.32 20.56
N PRO A 147 -10.09 -31.44 20.49
CA PRO A 147 -10.06 -32.32 19.32
C PRO A 147 -10.64 -31.56 18.12
N VAL A 148 -9.85 -31.48 17.04
CA VAL A 148 -10.25 -30.86 15.78
C VAL A 148 -11.47 -31.61 15.21
N PRO A 149 -12.57 -30.93 14.84
CA PRO A 149 -13.74 -31.56 14.23
C PRO A 149 -13.35 -32.30 12.93
N PRO A 150 -13.94 -33.49 12.65
CA PRO A 150 -13.60 -34.29 11.48
C PRO A 150 -13.88 -33.60 10.12
N ASP A 151 -14.68 -32.54 10.11
CA ASP A 151 -15.11 -31.83 8.89
C ASP A 151 -14.44 -30.46 8.68
N ALA A 152 -13.28 -30.20 9.29
CA ALA A 152 -12.53 -28.98 9.01
C ALA A 152 -12.17 -28.92 7.51
N PRO A 153 -12.51 -27.85 6.77
CA PRO A 153 -12.21 -27.75 5.35
C PRO A 153 -10.70 -27.94 5.14
N PRO A 154 -10.27 -28.68 4.11
CA PRO A 154 -8.85 -28.94 3.90
C PRO A 154 -8.13 -27.60 3.79
N ALA A 155 -7.12 -27.37 4.64
CA ALA A 155 -6.36 -26.13 4.63
C ALA A 155 -5.96 -25.76 3.21
N GLN A 156 -6.24 -24.52 2.83
CA GLN A 156 -5.95 -23.94 1.52
C GLN A 156 -4.79 -22.94 1.65
N GLY A 157 -4.18 -22.57 0.53
CA GLY A 157 -3.09 -21.60 0.51
C GLY A 157 -1.85 -22.03 1.30
N PHE A 158 -1.25 -21.11 2.04
CA PHE A 158 0.03 -21.33 2.73
C PHE A 158 -0.02 -22.45 3.78
N HIS A 159 -1.13 -22.65 4.49
CA HIS A 159 -1.25 -23.75 5.46
C HIS A 159 -1.31 -25.14 4.80
N ALA A 160 -1.83 -25.24 3.58
CA ALA A 160 -1.77 -26.49 2.81
C ALA A 160 -0.31 -26.83 2.47
N LEU A 161 0.44 -25.81 2.04
CA LEU A 161 1.84 -25.89 1.66
C LEU A 161 2.72 -26.28 2.84
N GLU A 162 2.54 -25.63 4.00
CA GLU A 162 3.27 -25.95 5.23
C GLU A 162 3.09 -27.41 5.66
N ARG A 163 1.84 -27.91 5.64
CA ARG A 163 1.56 -29.33 5.97
C ARG A 163 2.21 -30.30 4.98
N ARG A 164 2.27 -29.93 3.71
CA ARG A 164 2.91 -30.72 2.64
C ARG A 164 4.44 -30.72 2.77
N LEU A 165 5.04 -29.58 3.13
CA LEU A 165 6.47 -29.45 3.39
C LEU A 165 6.89 -30.19 4.66
N ALA A 166 6.09 -30.12 5.72
CA ALA A 166 6.34 -30.84 6.97
C ALA A 166 6.28 -32.37 6.82
N SER A 167 5.47 -32.87 5.88
CA SER A 167 5.33 -34.30 5.58
C SER A 167 6.33 -34.83 4.54
N GLY A 168 6.93 -33.96 3.72
CA GLY A 168 7.85 -34.35 2.65
C GLY A 168 9.31 -34.02 2.94
N ARG A 169 10.11 -35.00 3.39
CA ARG A 169 11.58 -34.88 3.48
C ARG A 169 12.26 -35.10 2.13
N HIS A 170 11.90 -34.34 1.10
CA HIS A 170 12.65 -34.38 -0.16
C HIS A 170 13.57 -33.17 -0.25
N ALA A 171 14.88 -33.42 -0.21
CA ALA A 171 15.86 -32.42 -0.58
C ALA A 171 15.58 -31.95 -2.02
N PRO A 172 15.55 -30.64 -2.29
CA PRO A 172 15.20 -30.14 -3.61
C PRO A 172 16.22 -30.63 -4.66
N ALA A 173 15.74 -31.36 -5.68
CA ALA A 173 16.56 -31.92 -6.76
C ALA A 173 17.22 -30.85 -7.66
N ARG A 174 16.77 -29.60 -7.57
CA ARG A 174 17.36 -28.46 -8.28
C ARG A 174 17.39 -27.26 -7.35
N LYS A 175 18.58 -26.74 -7.05
CA LYS A 175 18.73 -25.41 -6.43
C LYS A 175 18.06 -24.40 -7.37
N ALA A 176 16.99 -23.75 -6.89
CA ALA A 176 16.41 -22.61 -7.57
C ALA A 176 17.53 -21.56 -7.75
N ARG A 177 17.76 -21.12 -8.99
CA ARG A 177 18.67 -19.99 -9.26
C ARG A 177 17.97 -18.73 -8.76
N THR A 178 18.34 -18.29 -7.57
CA THR A 178 17.88 -17.01 -7.03
C THR A 178 18.66 -15.90 -7.73
N GLU A 179 17.97 -15.09 -8.52
CA GLU A 179 18.51 -13.81 -8.98
C GLU A 179 18.36 -12.79 -7.86
N GLN A 180 19.48 -12.29 -7.34
CA GLN A 180 19.48 -11.26 -6.32
C GLN A 180 19.63 -9.90 -7.02
N TRP A 181 18.87 -8.90 -6.57
CA TRP A 181 18.96 -7.53 -7.07
C TRP A 181 19.43 -6.61 -5.93
N LEU A 182 20.56 -5.93 -6.12
CA LEU A 182 21.05 -4.86 -5.26
C LEU A 182 20.48 -3.53 -5.75
N ARG A 183 19.98 -2.73 -4.81
CA ARG A 183 19.34 -1.44 -5.06
C ARG A 183 20.16 -0.33 -4.41
N ILE A 184 20.75 0.54 -5.21
CA ILE A 184 21.63 1.62 -4.76
C ILE A 184 20.91 2.95 -5.02
N PRO A 185 20.39 3.63 -3.99
CA PRO A 185 19.73 4.92 -4.16
C PRO A 185 20.77 6.01 -4.49
N ILE A 186 20.54 6.72 -5.59
CA ILE A 186 21.42 7.79 -6.08
C ILE A 186 20.91 9.13 -5.56
N THR A 187 19.68 9.49 -5.89
CA THR A 187 18.95 10.67 -5.39
C THR A 187 17.56 10.24 -4.94
N PRO A 188 16.72 11.12 -4.34
CA PRO A 188 15.34 10.76 -4.00
C PRO A 188 14.53 10.20 -5.18
N ASP A 189 14.92 10.55 -6.41
CA ASP A 189 14.21 10.24 -7.65
C ASP A 189 14.95 9.21 -8.55
N VAL A 190 16.20 8.85 -8.23
CA VAL A 190 17.05 7.96 -9.06
C VAL A 190 17.62 6.82 -8.22
N GLU A 191 17.43 5.59 -8.70
CA GLU A 191 17.95 4.36 -8.07
C GLU A 191 18.63 3.48 -9.13
N LEU A 192 19.77 2.87 -8.77
CA LEU A 192 20.51 1.93 -9.60
C LEU A 192 20.26 0.49 -9.11
N SER A 193 19.65 -0.33 -9.98
CA SER A 193 19.41 -1.75 -9.72
C SER A 193 20.45 -2.62 -10.43
N VAL A 194 21.21 -3.41 -9.67
CA VAL A 194 22.28 -4.29 -10.19
C VAL A 194 22.02 -5.74 -9.79
N ARG A 195 22.33 -6.67 -10.69
CA ARG A 195 22.21 -8.11 -10.41
C ARG A 195 23.40 -8.58 -9.57
N ALA A 196 23.09 -9.31 -8.50
CA ALA A 196 24.02 -9.94 -7.58
C ALA A 196 24.14 -11.47 -7.87
N PRO A 197 25.20 -12.13 -7.37
CA PRO A 197 26.23 -11.63 -6.46
C PRO A 197 27.30 -10.77 -7.16
N LEU A 198 27.73 -9.71 -6.48
CA LEU A 198 28.87 -8.86 -6.86
C LEU A 198 30.00 -9.08 -5.85
N ASP A 199 31.24 -8.98 -6.30
CA ASP A 199 32.37 -8.98 -5.38
C ASP A 199 32.51 -7.61 -4.66
N PRO A 200 33.32 -7.52 -3.58
CA PRO A 200 33.49 -6.26 -2.86
C PRO A 200 34.12 -5.13 -3.69
N ALA A 201 34.99 -5.45 -4.66
CA ALA A 201 35.64 -4.46 -5.52
C ALA A 201 34.70 -3.91 -6.59
N GLU A 202 33.83 -4.76 -7.14
CA GLU A 202 32.74 -4.41 -8.04
C GLU A 202 31.71 -3.53 -7.33
N SER A 203 31.32 -3.90 -6.11
CA SER A 203 30.41 -3.13 -5.27
C SER A 203 30.97 -1.72 -5.00
N ALA A 204 32.25 -1.62 -4.59
CA ALA A 204 32.90 -0.33 -4.37
C ALA A 204 33.03 0.52 -5.64
N ARG A 205 33.17 -0.10 -6.82
CA ARG A 205 33.17 0.63 -8.10
C ARG A 205 31.78 1.16 -8.45
N LEU A 206 30.76 0.38 -8.18
CA LEU A 206 29.36 0.75 -8.36
C LEU A 206 28.92 1.88 -7.43
N GLU A 207 29.37 1.87 -6.18
CA GLU A 207 29.19 2.98 -5.24
C GLU A 207 29.85 4.25 -5.74
N ARG A 208 31.09 4.18 -6.25
CA ARG A 208 31.74 5.36 -6.87
C ARG A 208 30.97 5.89 -8.08
N CYS A 209 30.45 5.00 -8.94
CA CYS A 209 29.60 5.42 -10.05
C CYS A 209 28.31 6.08 -9.54
N ALA A 210 27.71 5.54 -8.48
CA ALA A 210 26.53 6.09 -7.86
C ALA A 210 26.77 7.51 -7.32
N ASP A 211 27.91 7.74 -6.68
CA ASP A 211 28.31 9.05 -6.18
C ASP A 211 28.53 10.05 -7.33
N LEU A 212 29.25 9.66 -8.39
CA LEU A 212 29.44 10.53 -9.57
C LEU A 212 28.11 10.91 -10.23
N ILE A 213 27.20 9.95 -10.39
CA ILE A 213 25.87 10.23 -10.96
C ILE A 213 25.11 11.20 -10.03
N ARG A 214 25.20 11.01 -8.70
CA ARG A 214 24.56 11.92 -7.72
C ARG A 214 25.11 13.33 -7.86
N ASP A 215 26.42 13.49 -7.97
CA ASP A 215 27.08 14.80 -8.06
C ASP A 215 26.66 15.56 -9.33
N ILE A 216 26.69 14.88 -10.48
CA ILE A 216 26.22 15.44 -11.77
C ILE A 216 24.75 15.85 -11.67
N LEU A 217 23.89 14.98 -11.15
CA LEU A 217 22.44 15.24 -11.04
C LEU A 217 22.11 16.39 -10.09
N LEU A 218 22.92 16.61 -9.05
CA LEU A 218 22.73 17.71 -8.11
C LEU A 218 23.45 19.00 -8.54
N GLY A 219 24.09 19.00 -9.72
CA GLY A 219 24.88 20.13 -10.21
C GLY A 219 26.08 20.45 -9.31
N ARG A 220 26.53 19.44 -8.55
CA ARG A 220 27.73 19.48 -7.71
C ARG A 220 28.89 18.88 -8.48
N ASP A 221 29.09 19.30 -9.72
CA ASP A 221 30.38 19.01 -10.32
C ASP A 221 31.45 19.85 -9.59
N PRO A 222 32.67 19.31 -9.39
CA PRO A 222 33.81 20.11 -8.97
C PRO A 222 34.20 21.17 -10.00
#